data_AF-A0A926S5M9-F1
#
_entry.id   AF-A0A926S5M9-F1
#
_cell.length_a   1.000
_cell.length_b   1.000
_cell.length_c   1.000
_cell.angle_alpha   90.00
_cell.angle_beta   90.00
_cell.angle_gamma   90.00
#
_symmetry.space_group_name_H-M   'P 1'
#
loop_
_entity.id
_entity.type
_entity.pdbx_description
1 polymer ?
#
loop_
_entity_poly.entity_id
_entity_poly.type
_entity_poly.pdbx_seq_one_letter_code
_entity_poly.pdbx_strand_id
1 'polypeptide(L)'
;MADQQDNIPETPLFDRARSLKGYKLNKMANALGDPANREAFRADEDAFLDRFGLSAEEKAAVKARDWHEMVRLGGNLFFILKISAVDPVPITQIGAAQAGMPHEQFLSERLGKKVNHG
;
A
#
# COMPACT_ATOMS: atom_id res chain seq x y z
N MET A 1 -31.20 -0.14 -15.88
CA MET A 1 -29.99 -0.72 -16.47
C MET A 1 -29.25 -1.39 -15.32
N ALA A 2 -29.02 -2.70 -15.40
CA ALA A 2 -28.51 -3.47 -14.28
C ALA A 2 -27.08 -3.00 -13.91
N ASP A 3 -26.91 -2.60 -12.65
CA ASP A 3 -25.62 -2.36 -12.01
C ASP A 3 -24.98 -3.74 -11.78
N GLN A 4 -24.26 -4.23 -12.79
CA GLN A 4 -23.50 -5.45 -12.65
C GLN A 4 -22.24 -5.06 -11.88
N GLN A 5 -22.31 -5.04 -10.54
CA GLN A 5 -21.10 -5.00 -9.74
C GLN A 5 -20.26 -6.22 -10.13
N ASP A 6 -19.13 -5.98 -10.81
CA ASP A 6 -18.05 -6.94 -10.98
C ASP A 6 -17.39 -7.20 -9.61
N ASN A 7 -18.14 -7.80 -8.70
CA ASN A 7 -17.68 -8.12 -7.36
C ASN A 7 -16.74 -9.33 -7.46
N ILE A 8 -15.45 -9.07 -7.36
CA ILE A 8 -14.45 -10.08 -6.98
C ILE A 8 -14.40 -10.06 -5.45
N PRO A 9 -14.96 -11.05 -4.74
CA PRO A 9 -15.21 -10.98 -3.29
C PRO A 9 -13.94 -10.69 -2.46
N GLU A 10 -12.79 -11.17 -2.95
CA GLU A 10 -11.49 -11.10 -2.30
C GLU A 10 -10.66 -9.88 -2.75
N THR A 11 -11.09 -9.15 -3.79
CA THR A 11 -10.31 -8.07 -4.40
C THR A 11 -11.11 -6.77 -4.39
N PRO A 12 -10.81 -5.84 -3.45
CA PRO A 12 -11.48 -4.56 -3.41
C PRO A 12 -11.23 -3.77 -4.71
N LEU A 13 -12.26 -3.58 -5.53
CA LEU A 13 -12.18 -2.70 -6.69
C LEU A 13 -11.96 -1.25 -6.26
N PHE A 14 -11.00 -0.57 -6.88
CA PHE A 14 -10.74 0.85 -6.63
C PHE A 14 -11.76 1.75 -7.35
N ASP A 15 -12.98 1.76 -6.82
CA ASP A 15 -14.09 2.57 -7.31
C ASP A 15 -14.06 4.02 -6.78
N ARG A 16 -15.08 4.80 -7.14
CA ARG A 16 -15.22 6.19 -6.67
C ARG A 16 -15.29 6.29 -5.14
N ALA A 17 -16.01 5.39 -4.47
CA ALA A 17 -16.19 5.43 -3.03
C ALA A 17 -14.85 5.19 -2.30
N ARG A 18 -14.07 4.21 -2.74
CA ARG A 18 -12.72 3.95 -2.20
C ARG A 18 -11.74 5.06 -2.52
N SER A 19 -11.78 5.61 -3.73
CA SER A 19 -10.95 6.75 -4.12
C SER A 19 -11.17 7.96 -3.21
N LEU A 20 -12.43 8.25 -2.85
CA LEU A 20 -12.77 9.29 -1.88
C LEU A 20 -12.31 8.92 -0.46
N LYS A 21 -12.52 7.66 -0.03
CA LYS A 21 -12.11 7.17 1.29
C LYS A 21 -10.61 7.35 1.54
N GLY A 22 -9.78 6.89 0.59
CA GLY A 22 -8.32 6.94 0.70
C GLY A 22 -7.67 8.15 0.05
N TYR A 23 -8.42 9.22 -0.26
CA TYR A 23 -7.89 10.37 -1.01
C TYR A 23 -6.62 10.95 -0.36
N LYS A 24 -6.62 11.11 0.97
CA LYS A 24 -5.49 11.67 1.73
C LYS A 24 -4.27 10.75 1.70
N LEU A 25 -4.47 9.46 1.98
CA LEU A 25 -3.44 8.42 1.88
C LEU A 25 -2.81 8.37 0.47
N ASN A 26 -3.65 8.34 -0.58
CA ASN A 26 -3.20 8.32 -1.97
C ASN A 26 -2.41 9.59 -2.33
N LYS A 27 -2.88 10.76 -1.90
CA LYS A 27 -2.20 12.05 -2.14
C LYS A 27 -0.84 12.11 -1.43
N MET A 28 -0.76 11.63 -0.18
CA MET A 28 0.48 11.52 0.59
C MET A 28 1.48 10.64 -0.13
N ALA A 29 1.09 9.41 -0.48
CA ALA A 29 1.99 8.49 -1.16
C ALA A 29 2.41 9.02 -2.54
N ASN A 30 1.52 9.69 -3.27
CA ASN A 30 1.87 10.32 -4.54
C ASN A 30 2.95 11.41 -4.39
N ALA A 31 2.95 12.16 -3.28
CA ALA A 31 3.92 13.22 -3.03
C ALA A 31 5.37 12.68 -2.90
N LEU A 32 5.54 11.39 -2.55
CA LEU A 32 6.84 10.73 -2.47
C LEU A 32 7.52 10.50 -3.83
N GLY A 33 6.84 10.81 -4.94
CA GLY A 33 7.48 10.91 -6.25
C GLY A 33 8.57 11.99 -6.31
N ASP A 34 8.46 13.03 -5.48
CA ASP A 34 9.43 14.12 -5.36
C ASP A 34 10.57 13.76 -4.39
N PRO A 35 11.86 13.86 -4.79
CA PRO A 35 13.00 13.68 -3.89
C PRO A 35 12.94 14.50 -2.60
N ALA A 36 12.53 15.77 -2.66
CA ALA A 36 12.48 16.63 -1.48
C ALA A 36 11.46 16.14 -0.44
N ASN A 37 10.34 15.57 -0.90
CA ASN A 37 9.36 14.96 -0.01
C ASN A 37 9.86 13.64 0.59
N ARG A 38 10.69 12.89 -0.14
CA ARG A 38 11.34 11.69 0.42
C ARG A 38 12.32 12.06 1.53
N GLU A 39 13.12 13.10 1.34
CA GLU A 39 14.00 13.60 2.41
C GLU A 39 13.20 14.08 3.62
N ALA A 40 12.11 14.83 3.41
CA ALA A 40 11.23 15.27 4.49
C ALA A 40 10.58 14.09 5.24
N PHE A 41 10.11 13.07 4.52
CA PHE A 41 9.55 11.85 5.13
C PHE A 41 10.61 11.11 5.97
N ARG A 42 11.85 10.97 5.48
CA ARG A 42 12.93 10.31 6.23
C ARG A 42 13.37 11.11 7.46
N ALA A 43 13.31 12.43 7.40
CA ALA A 43 13.71 13.29 8.50
C ALA A 43 12.71 13.24 9.65
N ASP A 44 11.40 13.27 9.35
CA ASP A 44 10.33 13.19 10.33
C ASP A 44 9.06 12.63 9.67
N GLU A 45 8.84 11.33 9.82
CA GLU A 45 7.70 10.64 9.23
C GLU A 45 6.37 11.18 9.78
N ASP A 46 6.26 11.38 11.10
CA ASP A 46 5.02 11.86 11.72
C ASP A 46 4.65 13.27 11.22
N ALA A 47 5.61 14.20 11.22
CA ALA A 47 5.40 15.55 10.70
C ALA A 47 5.07 15.55 9.20
N PHE A 48 5.66 14.64 8.42
CA PHE A 48 5.32 14.50 7.01
C PHE A 48 3.87 14.04 6.82
N LEU A 49 3.43 13.01 7.55
CA LEU A 49 2.07 12.48 7.47
C LEU A 49 1.03 13.50 7.95
N ASP A 50 1.35 14.32 8.95
CA ASP A 50 0.50 15.40 9.47
C ASP A 50 0.12 16.43 8.40
N ARG A 51 1.03 16.75 7.47
CA ARG A 51 0.78 17.70 6.36
C ARG A 51 -0.38 17.29 5.46
N PHE A 52 -0.71 16.00 5.41
CA PHE A 52 -1.77 15.46 4.55
C PHE A 52 -3.07 15.17 5.33
N GLY A 53 -3.07 15.35 6.65
CA GLY A 53 -4.26 15.20 7.49
C GLY A 53 -4.81 13.76 7.54
N LEU A 54 -3.93 12.77 7.44
CA LEU A 54 -4.28 11.34 7.55
C LEU A 54 -4.99 11.06 8.88
N SER A 55 -5.91 10.10 8.86
CA SER A 55 -6.49 9.55 10.09
C SER A 55 -5.44 8.82 10.92
N ALA A 56 -5.73 8.56 12.19
CA ALA A 56 -4.83 7.78 13.04
C ALA A 56 -4.59 6.36 12.48
N GLU A 57 -5.62 5.75 11.89
CA GLU A 57 -5.57 4.42 11.27
C GLU A 57 -4.70 4.44 10.00
N GLU A 58 -4.86 5.45 9.15
CA GLU A 58 -4.02 5.63 7.94
C GLU A 58 -2.55 5.85 8.32
N LYS A 59 -2.27 6.66 9.34
CA LYS A 59 -0.90 6.87 9.83
C LYS A 59 -0.30 5.58 10.37
N ALA A 60 -1.05 4.85 11.20
CA ALA A 60 -0.59 3.58 11.75
C ALA A 60 -0.25 2.57 10.64
N ALA A 61 -1.12 2.44 9.63
CA ALA A 61 -0.88 1.56 8.50
C ALA A 61 0.37 1.95 7.70
N VAL A 62 0.57 3.25 7.44
CA VAL A 62 1.77 3.75 6.76
C VAL A 62 3.01 3.41 7.59
N LYS A 63 3.07 3.83 8.86
CA LYS A 63 4.23 3.63 9.76
C LYS A 63 4.60 2.16 9.94
N ALA A 64 3.59 1.28 10.01
CA ALA A 64 3.81 -0.17 10.10
C ALA A 64 4.20 -0.82 8.76
N ARG A 65 4.18 -0.05 7.66
CA ARG A 65 4.27 -0.55 6.27
C ARG A 65 3.24 -1.67 6.02
N ASP A 66 2.05 -1.54 6.60
CA ASP A 66 0.95 -2.49 6.43
C ASP A 66 0.24 -2.22 5.10
N TRP A 67 0.75 -2.86 4.05
CA TRP A 67 0.25 -2.73 2.69
C TRP A 67 -1.20 -3.18 2.56
N HIS A 68 -1.58 -4.26 3.26
CA HIS A 68 -2.94 -4.78 3.23
C HIS A 68 -3.91 -3.78 3.84
N GLU A 69 -3.55 -3.23 4.99
CA GLU A 69 -4.35 -2.23 5.68
C GLU A 69 -4.46 -0.93 4.89
N MET A 70 -3.37 -0.45 4.29
CA MET A 70 -3.41 0.71 3.39
C MET A 70 -4.43 0.52 2.26
N VAL A 71 -4.52 -0.67 1.66
CA VAL A 71 -5.52 -0.97 0.62
C VAL A 71 -6.93 -1.06 1.20
N ARG A 72 -7.12 -1.69 2.37
CA ARG A 72 -8.41 -1.74 3.08
C ARG A 72 -8.95 -0.33 3.41
N LEU A 73 -8.06 0.60 3.72
CA LEU A 73 -8.34 2.01 4.00
C LEU A 73 -8.64 2.84 2.75
N GLY A 74 -8.51 2.27 1.54
CA GLY A 74 -8.77 2.96 0.28
C GLY A 74 -7.51 3.46 -0.44
N GLY A 75 -6.34 3.02 -0.01
CA GLY A 75 -5.10 3.19 -0.74
C GLY A 75 -5.13 2.42 -2.05
N ASN A 76 -4.80 3.07 -3.16
CA ASN A 76 -4.53 2.38 -4.40
C ASN A 76 -3.09 1.85 -4.38
N LEU A 77 -2.91 0.59 -4.74
CA LEU A 77 -1.60 -0.07 -4.72
C LEU A 77 -0.51 0.75 -5.44
N PHE A 78 -0.81 1.34 -6.61
CA PHE A 78 0.16 2.11 -7.39
C PHE A 78 0.54 3.47 -6.77
N PHE A 79 -0.31 4.03 -5.90
CA PHE A 79 0.05 5.20 -5.12
C PHE A 79 0.92 4.79 -3.94
N ILE A 80 0.44 3.86 -3.10
CA ILE A 80 1.13 3.49 -1.87
C ILE A 80 2.50 2.85 -2.13
N LEU A 81 2.70 2.15 -3.25
CA LEU A 81 4.01 1.62 -3.66
C LEU A 81 5.12 2.68 -3.68
N LYS A 82 4.80 3.97 -3.83
CA LYS A 82 5.81 5.04 -3.77
C LYS A 82 6.48 5.18 -2.40
N ILE A 83 5.89 4.63 -1.32
CA ILE A 83 6.55 4.51 -0.02
C ILE A 83 7.83 3.67 -0.13
N SER A 84 7.89 2.72 -1.07
CA SER A 84 9.10 1.91 -1.30
C SER A 84 10.27 2.69 -1.90
N ALA A 85 10.07 3.94 -2.31
CA ALA A 85 11.15 4.84 -2.70
C ALA A 85 11.87 5.46 -1.47
N VAL A 86 11.24 5.40 -0.30
CA VAL A 86 11.83 5.78 0.98
C VAL A 86 12.41 4.56 1.67
N ASP A 87 11.62 3.50 1.82
CA ASP A 87 12.02 2.23 2.42
C ASP A 87 11.85 1.08 1.43
N PRO A 88 12.92 0.67 0.73
CA PRO A 88 12.83 -0.36 -0.29
C PRO A 88 12.31 -1.68 0.25
N VAL A 89 11.17 -2.12 -0.27
CA VAL A 89 10.57 -3.43 -0.01
C VAL A 89 10.43 -4.16 -1.35
N PRO A 90 10.86 -5.42 -1.47
CA PRO A 90 10.62 -6.21 -2.68
C PRO A 90 9.13 -6.26 -3.02
N ILE A 91 8.77 -6.04 -4.29
CA ILE A 91 7.36 -6.10 -4.74
C ILE A 91 6.69 -7.44 -4.40
N THR A 92 7.47 -8.52 -4.29
CA THR A 92 6.98 -9.84 -3.89
C THR A 92 6.62 -9.94 -2.41
N GLN A 93 7.26 -9.18 -1.53
CA GLN A 93 6.84 -9.08 -0.12
C GLN A 93 5.54 -8.31 0.00
N ILE A 94 5.37 -7.25 -0.79
CA ILE A 94 4.12 -6.48 -0.86
C ILE A 94 2.99 -7.37 -1.40
N GLY A 95 3.26 -8.14 -2.46
CA GLY A 95 2.31 -9.12 -3.00
C GLY A 95 1.93 -10.20 -1.99
N ALA A 96 2.89 -10.72 -1.22
CA ALA A 96 2.64 -11.68 -0.15
C ALA A 96 1.76 -11.09 0.97
N ALA A 97 2.03 -9.85 1.39
CA ALA A 97 1.22 -9.13 2.35
C ALA A 97 -0.23 -8.92 1.87
N GLN A 98 -0.41 -8.57 0.58
CA GLN A 98 -1.75 -8.48 -0.02
C GLN A 98 -2.48 -9.82 -0.05
N ALA A 99 -1.74 -10.92 -0.26
CA ALA A 99 -2.31 -12.26 -0.28
C ALA A 99 -2.54 -12.85 1.13
N GLY A 100 -2.12 -12.17 2.20
CA GLY A 100 -2.17 -12.71 3.56
C GLY A 100 -1.28 -13.95 3.75
N MET A 101 -0.19 -14.05 2.99
CA MET A 101 0.70 -15.22 2.98
C MET A 101 2.11 -14.86 3.44
N PRO A 102 2.86 -15.79 4.07
CA PRO A 102 4.30 -15.66 4.22
C PRO A 102 4.99 -15.43 2.87
N HIS A 103 6.04 -14.60 2.85
CA HIS A 103 6.73 -14.25 1.61
C HIS A 103 7.25 -15.48 0.87
N GLU A 104 7.83 -16.42 1.59
CA GLU A 104 8.34 -17.65 1.02
C GLU A 104 7.26 -18.48 0.32
N GLN A 105 6.12 -18.68 0.99
CA GLN A 105 4.97 -19.39 0.44
C GLN A 105 4.41 -18.67 -0.79
N PHE A 106 4.41 -17.33 -0.79
CA PHE A 106 4.02 -16.55 -1.96
C PHE A 106 4.99 -16.78 -3.15
N LEU A 107 6.30 -16.86 -2.88
CA LEU A 107 7.29 -17.14 -3.93
C LEU A 107 7.10 -18.54 -4.54
N SER A 108 6.86 -19.56 -3.72
CA SER A 108 6.68 -20.93 -4.20
C SER A 108 5.32 -21.16 -4.86
N GLU A 109 4.22 -20.83 -4.18
CA GLU A 109 2.87 -21.22 -4.60
C GLU A 109 2.26 -20.28 -5.64
N ARG A 110 2.54 -18.97 -5.56
CA ARG A 110 1.97 -17.99 -6.49
C ARG A 110 2.89 -17.67 -7.66
N LEU A 111 4.20 -17.67 -7.43
CA LEU A 111 5.19 -17.30 -8.47
C LEU A 111 6.01 -18.49 -9.01
N GLY A 112 5.82 -19.70 -8.48
CA GLY A 112 6.52 -20.90 -8.96
C GLY A 112 8.04 -20.86 -8.78
N LYS A 113 8.56 -20.03 -7.86
CA LYS A 113 9.99 -19.91 -7.61
C LYS A 113 10.47 -21.02 -6.68
N LYS A 114 11.60 -21.64 -7.01
CA LYS A 114 12.28 -22.57 -6.10
C LYS A 114 12.88 -21.77 -4.93
N VAL A 115 12.41 -22.03 -3.72
CA VAL A 115 13.00 -21.47 -2.51
C VAL A 115 14.08 -22.45 -2.05
N ASN A 116 15.34 -22.07 -2.26
CA ASN A 116 16.46 -22.86 -1.78
C ASN A 116 16.56 -22.66 -0.27
N HIS A 117 16.25 -23.69 0.49
CA HIS A 117 16.63 -23.77 1.89
C HIS A 117 18.08 -24.24 1.93
N GLY A 118 18.98 -23.35 2.36
CA GLY A 118 20.38 -23.67 2.57
C GLY A 118 20.59 -24.62 3.74
#